data_AF-A0A8H3GW11-F1
#
_entry.id   AF-A0A8H3GW11-F1
#
_cell.length_a   1.000
_cell.length_b   1.000
_cell.length_c   1.000
_cell.angle_alpha   90.00
_cell.angle_beta   90.00
_cell.angle_gamma   90.00
#
_symmetry.space_group_name_H-M   'P 1'
#
loop_
_entity.id
_entity.type
_entity.pdbx_description
1 polymer ?
#
loop_
_entity_poly.entity_id
_entity_poly.type
_entity_poly.pdbx_seq_one_letter_code
_entity_poly.pdbx_strand_id
1 'polypeptide(L)'
;MPKHFVSLGLFILDEFEFLDITGNPTGKALPTQVGGGGTYAAIGARIWLPASQVGQIVDRGADFPAEVQQQLDHYGSEMWHFRDQPENKTTRAVNRYTGELRDFEYLTPRIRLTPKDLPGTPLEAPRQIHFVCSPTRAAQIMHDADTYGAKDWEPFTIYEPIPFRCVPEELPALKHILHRIDILSPNAEEALSLLSIHKAGVDDPAVIQLAAARFLSFG
;
A
#
# COMPACT_ATOMS: atom_id res chain seq x y z
N MET A 1 -1.98 24.17 5.17
CA MET A 1 -0.70 23.55 5.62
C MET A 1 -0.60 22.19 4.96
N PRO A 2 0.60 21.75 4.55
CA PRO A 2 0.78 20.43 3.95
C PRO A 2 0.32 19.31 4.90
N LYS A 3 -0.18 18.21 4.33
CA LYS A 3 -0.51 17.01 5.09
C LYS A 3 0.74 16.48 5.81
N HIS A 4 0.55 15.90 6.98
CA HIS A 4 1.63 15.24 7.70
C HIS A 4 1.96 13.89 7.07
N PHE A 5 0.93 13.10 6.73
CA PHE A 5 1.08 11.77 6.15
C PHE A 5 0.20 11.64 4.91
N VAL A 6 0.80 11.22 3.78
CA VAL A 6 0.05 10.88 2.56
C VAL A 6 0.42 9.49 2.09
N SER A 7 -0.58 8.66 1.84
CA SER A 7 -0.42 7.34 1.25
C SER A 7 -0.59 7.40 -0.26
N LEU A 8 0.38 6.84 -0.99
CA LEU A 8 0.33 6.56 -2.43
C LEU A 8 -0.10 5.11 -2.71
N GLY A 9 -0.52 4.35 -1.69
CA GLY A 9 -1.10 3.03 -1.89
C GLY A 9 -2.50 3.14 -2.50
N LEU A 10 -2.88 2.11 -3.27
CA LEU A 10 -4.17 2.11 -3.98
C LEU A 10 -5.34 1.94 -3.02
N PHE A 11 -6.40 2.71 -3.24
CA PHE A 11 -7.72 2.35 -2.77
C PHE A 11 -8.22 1.15 -3.58
N ILE A 12 -8.79 0.16 -2.90
CA ILE A 12 -9.29 -1.08 -3.52
C ILE A 12 -10.68 -1.35 -2.94
N LEU A 13 -11.60 -1.83 -3.78
CA LEU A 13 -12.80 -2.53 -3.35
C LEU A 13 -12.47 -4.03 -3.29
N ASP A 14 -12.39 -4.56 -2.07
CA ASP A 14 -12.07 -5.97 -1.83
C ASP A 14 -13.34 -6.82 -1.94
N GLU A 15 -13.26 -7.82 -2.81
CA GLU A 15 -14.22 -8.91 -2.98
C GLU A 15 -13.68 -10.18 -2.31
N PHE A 16 -14.57 -11.11 -1.97
CA PHE A 16 -14.22 -12.32 -1.23
C PHE A 16 -14.83 -13.56 -1.87
N GLU A 17 -13.99 -14.56 -2.11
CA GLU A 17 -14.43 -15.90 -2.53
C GLU A 17 -13.97 -16.93 -1.49
N PHE A 18 -14.89 -17.81 -1.09
CA PHE A 18 -14.61 -18.87 -0.12
C PHE A 18 -14.83 -20.22 -0.78
N LEU A 19 -13.73 -20.93 -1.01
CA LEU A 19 -13.67 -22.21 -1.70
C LEU A 19 -13.35 -23.35 -0.71
N ASP A 20 -13.92 -24.52 -0.94
CA ASP A 20 -13.51 -25.73 -0.24
C ASP A 20 -12.16 -26.26 -0.77
N ILE A 21 -11.63 -27.32 -0.16
CA ILE A 21 -10.33 -27.90 -0.54
C ILE A 21 -10.28 -28.46 -1.98
N THR A 22 -11.43 -28.62 -2.63
CA THR A 22 -11.55 -29.07 -4.02
C THR A 22 -11.73 -27.92 -5.00
N GLY A 23 -11.75 -26.67 -4.51
CA GLY A 23 -11.92 -25.46 -5.30
C GLY A 23 -13.37 -25.07 -5.58
N ASN A 24 -14.36 -25.71 -4.93
CA ASN A 24 -15.77 -25.39 -5.13
C ASN A 24 -16.26 -24.31 -4.15
N PRO A 25 -17.19 -23.42 -4.54
CA PRO A 25 -17.74 -22.41 -3.64
C PRO A 25 -18.43 -23.00 -2.42
N THR A 26 -18.09 -22.49 -1.24
CA THR A 26 -18.68 -22.92 0.05
C THR A 26 -20.09 -22.36 0.31
N GLY A 27 -20.55 -21.42 -0.53
CA GLY A 27 -21.79 -20.67 -0.31
C GLY A 27 -21.67 -19.51 0.68
N LYS A 28 -20.54 -19.37 1.39
CA LYS A 28 -20.25 -18.18 2.19
C LYS A 28 -20.00 -16.98 1.27
N ALA A 29 -20.66 -15.86 1.55
CA ALA A 29 -20.48 -14.60 0.84
C ALA A 29 -20.23 -13.48 1.85
N LEU A 30 -19.42 -12.50 1.45
CA LEU A 30 -19.26 -11.24 2.16
C LEU A 30 -19.55 -10.10 1.17
N PRO A 31 -20.14 -8.99 1.63
CA PRO A 31 -20.29 -7.82 0.79
C PRO A 31 -18.91 -7.22 0.49
N THR A 32 -18.80 -6.51 -0.64
CA THR A 32 -17.62 -5.73 -1.00
C THR A 32 -17.16 -4.87 0.18
N GLN A 33 -15.86 -4.85 0.46
CA GLN A 33 -15.27 -4.08 1.56
C GLN A 33 -14.33 -2.99 1.04
N VAL A 34 -14.15 -1.95 1.84
CA VAL A 34 -13.01 -1.03 1.67
C VAL A 34 -11.72 -1.80 1.87
N GLY A 35 -10.80 -1.64 0.95
CA GLY A 35 -9.55 -2.39 0.87
C GLY A 35 -8.33 -1.51 0.57
N GLY A 36 -7.20 -2.20 0.45
CA GLY A 36 -5.90 -1.61 0.11
C GLY A 36 -5.06 -1.24 1.33
N GLY A 37 -3.82 -1.75 1.36
CA GLY A 37 -2.87 -1.48 2.45
C GLY A 37 -2.60 0.01 2.65
N GLY A 38 -2.55 0.78 1.56
CA GLY A 38 -2.42 2.24 1.61
C GLY A 38 -3.58 2.95 2.32
N THR A 39 -4.81 2.44 2.12
CA THR A 39 -6.03 2.97 2.75
C THR A 39 -6.01 2.69 4.25
N TYR A 40 -5.68 1.46 4.63
CA TYR A 40 -5.59 1.09 6.04
C TYR A 40 -4.39 1.73 6.76
N ALA A 41 -3.29 2.02 6.07
CA ALA A 41 -2.21 2.83 6.61
C ALA A 41 -2.68 4.27 6.93
N ALA A 42 -3.45 4.89 6.03
CA ALA A 42 -4.04 6.21 6.28
C ALA A 42 -5.05 6.19 7.43
N ILE A 43 -5.93 5.19 7.50
CA ILE A 43 -6.86 5.00 8.62
C ILE A 43 -6.09 4.77 9.92
N GLY A 44 -5.07 3.92 9.93
CA GLY A 44 -4.23 3.63 11.09
C GLY A 44 -3.48 4.87 11.61
N ALA A 45 -3.00 5.73 10.71
CA ALA A 45 -2.37 7.00 11.08
C ALA A 45 -3.29 7.92 11.90
N ARG A 46 -4.62 7.76 11.80
CA ARG A 46 -5.60 8.54 12.58
C ARG A 46 -5.59 8.26 14.07
N ILE A 47 -4.94 7.18 14.52
CA ILE A 47 -4.67 6.94 15.94
C ILE A 47 -3.85 8.09 16.53
N TRP A 48 -2.96 8.70 15.74
CA TRP A 48 -2.02 9.72 16.21
C TRP A 48 -2.22 11.10 15.56
N LEU A 49 -2.81 11.17 14.36
CA LEU A 49 -2.93 12.40 13.58
C LEU A 49 -4.41 12.76 13.34
N PRO A 50 -4.80 14.05 13.37
CA PRO A 50 -6.14 14.50 12.94
C PRO A 50 -6.40 14.24 11.45
N ALA A 51 -7.68 14.17 11.03
CA ALA A 51 -8.07 13.86 9.63
C ALA A 51 -7.48 14.87 8.64
N SER A 52 -7.47 16.14 9.05
CA SER A 52 -6.87 17.24 8.31
C SER A 52 -5.37 17.07 8.02
N GLN A 53 -4.65 16.20 8.73
CA GLN A 53 -3.22 15.93 8.54
C GLN A 53 -2.91 14.63 7.79
N VAL A 54 -3.92 13.82 7.47
CA VAL A 54 -3.77 12.58 6.73
C VAL A 54 -4.33 12.76 5.31
N GLY A 55 -3.80 12.01 4.36
CA GLY A 55 -4.15 12.13 2.95
C GLY A 55 -4.03 10.82 2.17
N GLN A 56 -4.94 10.58 1.23
CA GLN A 56 -4.81 9.57 0.18
C GLN A 56 -5.64 10.01 -1.03
N ILE A 57 -5.15 9.72 -2.24
CA ILE A 57 -5.96 9.84 -3.45
C ILE A 57 -6.86 8.60 -3.55
N VAL A 58 -8.16 8.82 -3.75
CA VAL A 58 -9.14 7.76 -3.99
C VAL A 58 -9.66 7.91 -5.42
N ASP A 59 -9.17 7.04 -6.31
CA ASP A 59 -9.65 6.96 -7.69
C ASP A 59 -11.04 6.29 -7.71
N ARG A 60 -12.08 7.08 -8.01
CA ARG A 60 -13.48 6.63 -8.08
C ARG A 60 -13.85 6.33 -9.53
N GLY A 61 -14.10 5.07 -9.86
CA GLY A 61 -14.64 4.71 -11.16
C GLY A 61 -16.13 5.03 -11.29
N ALA A 62 -16.67 4.80 -12.49
CA ALA A 62 -18.11 4.96 -12.77
C ALA A 62 -19.03 4.05 -11.92
N ASP A 63 -18.46 3.02 -11.29
CA ASP A 63 -19.15 2.04 -10.44
C ASP A 63 -18.92 2.26 -8.93
N PHE A 64 -18.44 3.44 -8.51
CA PHE A 64 -18.10 3.73 -7.12
C PHE A 64 -19.35 3.72 -6.21
N PRO A 65 -19.45 2.81 -5.21
CA PRO A 65 -20.66 2.70 -4.40
C PRO A 65 -20.87 3.88 -3.45
N ALA A 66 -22.13 4.34 -3.31
CA ALA A 66 -22.47 5.42 -2.37
C ALA A 66 -22.21 5.04 -0.90
N GLU A 67 -22.39 3.78 -0.54
CA GLU A 67 -22.11 3.26 0.81
C GLU A 67 -20.61 3.34 1.15
N VAL A 68 -19.75 3.06 0.16
CA VAL A 68 -18.29 3.19 0.31
C VAL A 68 -17.90 4.65 0.50
N GLN A 69 -18.51 5.59 -0.23
CA GLN A 69 -18.31 7.02 -0.02
C GLN A 69 -18.63 7.41 1.44
N GLN A 70 -19.80 7.01 1.93
CA GLN A 70 -20.24 7.30 3.30
C GLN A 70 -19.29 6.71 4.34
N GLN A 71 -18.80 5.48 4.11
CA GLN A 71 -17.83 4.83 4.99
C GLN A 71 -16.50 5.58 5.03
N LEU A 72 -15.98 6.03 3.88
CA LEU A 72 -14.76 6.84 3.83
C LEU A 72 -14.97 8.18 4.54
N ASP A 73 -16.08 8.87 4.29
CA ASP A 73 -16.39 10.14 4.95
C ASP A 73 -16.44 9.99 6.48
N HIS A 74 -16.91 8.85 6.99
CA HIS A 74 -16.93 8.53 8.42
C HIS A 74 -15.53 8.38 9.03
N TYR A 75 -14.55 7.83 8.31
CA TYR A 75 -13.16 7.79 8.78
C TYR A 75 -12.52 9.19 8.88
N GLY A 76 -13.02 10.14 8.09
CA GLY A 76 -12.64 11.55 8.11
C GLY A 76 -12.61 12.12 6.70
N SER A 77 -13.64 12.85 6.32
CA SER A 77 -13.80 13.43 4.96
C SER A 77 -12.61 14.27 4.48
N GLU A 78 -11.85 14.91 5.38
CA GLU A 78 -10.65 15.68 5.03
C GLU A 78 -9.44 14.82 4.60
N MET A 79 -9.49 13.50 4.82
CA MET A 79 -8.39 12.58 4.50
C MET A 79 -8.32 12.25 3.01
N TRP A 80 -9.43 12.39 2.30
CA TRP A 80 -9.60 11.77 0.98
C TRP A 80 -9.60 12.84 -0.10
N HIS A 81 -8.68 12.70 -1.05
CA HIS A 81 -8.75 13.42 -2.32
C HIS A 81 -9.40 12.51 -3.36
N PHE A 82 -10.71 12.67 -3.56
CA PHE A 82 -11.44 11.89 -4.55
C PHE A 82 -11.12 12.39 -5.97
N ARG A 83 -10.69 11.48 -6.83
CA ARG A 83 -10.42 11.73 -8.25
C ARG A 83 -11.33 10.86 -9.09
N ASP A 84 -12.25 11.48 -9.83
CA ASP A 84 -13.22 10.76 -10.64
C ASP A 84 -12.61 10.24 -11.94
N GLN A 85 -12.91 8.99 -12.26
CA GLN A 85 -12.41 8.23 -13.39
C GLN A 85 -13.60 7.70 -14.21
N PRO A 86 -14.33 8.58 -14.94
CA PRO A 86 -15.61 8.23 -15.57
C PRO A 86 -15.49 7.12 -16.62
N GLU A 87 -14.31 6.97 -17.23
CA GLU A 87 -14.04 5.95 -18.26
C GLU A 87 -13.51 4.62 -17.67
N ASN A 88 -13.33 4.55 -16.35
CA ASN A 88 -12.77 3.38 -15.67
C ASN A 88 -13.71 2.83 -14.60
N LYS A 89 -13.51 1.56 -14.25
CA LYS A 89 -14.06 0.99 -13.01
C LYS A 89 -13.14 1.28 -11.83
N THR A 90 -13.71 1.34 -10.65
CA THR A 90 -12.99 1.44 -9.38
C THR A 90 -12.07 0.22 -9.26
N THR A 91 -10.87 0.42 -8.70
CA THR A 91 -9.92 -0.69 -8.51
C THR A 91 -10.57 -1.74 -7.61
N ARG A 92 -10.65 -2.99 -8.08
CA ARG A 92 -11.20 -4.14 -7.37
C ARG A 92 -10.14 -5.22 -7.28
N ALA A 93 -10.15 -5.95 -6.17
CA ALA A 93 -9.38 -7.16 -6.02
C ALA A 93 -10.22 -8.22 -5.32
N VAL A 94 -9.87 -9.48 -5.51
CA VAL A 94 -10.51 -10.60 -4.83
C VAL A 94 -9.51 -11.29 -3.92
N ASN A 95 -9.97 -11.57 -2.71
CA ASN A 95 -9.31 -12.41 -1.74
C ASN A 95 -9.98 -13.78 -1.78
N ARG A 96 -9.29 -14.78 -2.36
CA ARG A 96 -9.81 -16.15 -2.46
C ARG A 96 -9.24 -16.99 -1.34
N TYR A 97 -10.12 -17.59 -0.55
CA TYR A 97 -9.74 -18.45 0.56
C TYR A 97 -10.07 -19.90 0.21
N THR A 98 -9.04 -20.74 0.12
CA THR A 98 -9.16 -22.18 -0.15
C THR A 98 -8.63 -22.94 1.07
N GLY A 99 -9.52 -23.30 1.98
CA GLY A 99 -9.11 -23.75 3.32
C GLY A 99 -8.37 -22.63 4.08
N GLU A 100 -7.09 -22.85 4.39
CA GLU A 100 -6.22 -21.86 5.07
C GLU A 100 -5.39 -21.00 4.10
N LEU A 101 -5.38 -21.34 2.80
CA LEU A 101 -4.64 -20.59 1.79
C LEU A 101 -5.43 -19.36 1.34
N ARG A 102 -4.76 -18.21 1.29
CA ARG A 102 -5.30 -16.97 0.71
C ARG A 102 -4.54 -16.60 -0.56
N ASP A 103 -5.27 -16.51 -1.66
CA ASP A 103 -4.82 -15.92 -2.92
C ASP A 103 -5.40 -14.52 -3.12
N PHE A 104 -4.67 -13.68 -3.86
CA PHE A 104 -5.06 -12.29 -4.13
C PHE A 104 -4.89 -11.98 -5.62
N GLU A 105 -5.92 -11.41 -6.23
CA GLU A 105 -5.91 -11.01 -7.64
C GLU A 105 -6.63 -9.67 -7.85
N TYR A 106 -6.07 -8.81 -8.69
CA TYR A 106 -6.76 -7.59 -9.14
C TYR A 106 -7.78 -7.93 -10.24
N LEU A 107 -9.02 -7.50 -10.06
CA LEU A 107 -10.12 -7.73 -11.00
C LEU A 107 -10.28 -6.60 -12.03
N THR A 108 -9.71 -5.43 -11.75
CA THR A 108 -9.75 -4.26 -12.66
C THR A 108 -8.35 -3.67 -12.86
N PRO A 109 -8.14 -2.92 -13.95
CA PRO A 109 -6.87 -2.22 -14.17
C PRO A 109 -6.51 -1.30 -13.01
N ARG A 110 -5.20 -1.19 -12.73
CA ARG A 110 -4.67 -0.39 -11.63
C ARG A 110 -4.20 0.96 -12.15
N ILE A 111 -4.74 2.04 -11.58
CA ILE A 111 -4.20 3.39 -11.78
C ILE A 111 -3.14 3.59 -10.70
N ARG A 112 -1.86 3.52 -11.08
CA ARG A 112 -0.76 3.61 -10.11
C ARG A 112 -0.58 5.07 -9.69
N LEU A 113 -0.78 5.35 -8.41
CA LEU A 113 -0.46 6.64 -7.83
C LEU A 113 1.04 6.85 -7.73
N THR A 114 1.45 8.10 -7.89
CA THR A 114 2.85 8.53 -7.87
C THR A 114 2.94 9.99 -7.44
N PRO A 115 4.11 10.52 -7.03
CA PRO A 115 4.24 11.92 -6.65
C PRO A 115 3.79 12.94 -7.72
N LYS A 116 3.75 12.56 -9.00
CA LYS A 116 3.15 13.36 -10.10
C LYS A 116 1.70 13.72 -9.88
N ASP A 117 0.97 12.93 -9.09
CA ASP A 117 -0.46 13.12 -8.85
C ASP A 117 -0.75 14.11 -7.70
N LEU A 118 0.27 14.56 -6.97
CA LEU A 118 0.10 15.42 -5.79
C LEU A 118 -0.01 16.92 -6.10
N PRO A 119 0.79 17.51 -7.03
CA PRO A 119 0.74 18.95 -7.28
C PRO A 119 -0.64 19.45 -7.69
N GLY A 120 -1.04 20.61 -7.15
CA GLY A 120 -2.35 21.20 -7.42
C GLY A 120 -3.52 20.53 -6.67
N THR A 121 -3.24 19.59 -5.77
CA THR A 121 -4.23 18.96 -4.90
C THR A 121 -4.01 19.39 -3.43
N PRO A 122 -4.99 19.16 -2.53
CA PRO A 122 -4.79 19.33 -1.09
C PRO A 122 -3.70 18.42 -0.47
N LEU A 123 -3.16 17.47 -1.25
CA LEU A 123 -2.13 16.52 -0.83
C LEU A 123 -0.73 16.92 -1.31
N GLU A 124 -0.55 18.13 -1.82
CA GLU A 124 0.74 18.62 -2.30
C GLU A 124 1.79 18.72 -1.17
N ALA A 125 3.03 18.33 -1.50
CA ALA A 125 4.23 18.43 -0.66
C ALA A 125 4.07 17.97 0.81
N PRO A 126 3.53 16.76 1.06
CA PRO A 126 3.33 16.25 2.42
C PRO A 126 4.66 16.02 3.13
N ARG A 127 4.63 16.06 4.47
CA ARG A 127 5.83 15.80 5.28
C ARG A 127 6.32 14.36 5.18
N GLN A 128 5.38 13.41 5.08
CA GLN A 128 5.66 12.00 4.93
C GLN A 128 4.89 11.43 3.74
N ILE A 129 5.56 10.58 2.96
CA ILE A 129 4.90 9.74 1.95
C ILE A 129 5.03 8.27 2.32
N HIS A 130 3.92 7.56 2.19
CA HIS A 130 3.84 6.12 2.33
C HIS A 130 3.54 5.47 0.99
N PHE A 131 4.19 4.37 0.65
CA PHE A 131 3.89 3.63 -0.57
C PHE A 131 4.12 2.13 -0.42
N VAL A 132 3.21 1.36 -1.05
CA VAL A 132 3.23 -0.11 -1.07
C VAL A 132 3.51 -0.58 -2.49
N CYS A 133 4.70 -1.13 -2.75
CA CYS A 133 5.07 -1.54 -4.11
C CYS A 133 6.31 -2.45 -4.19
N SER A 134 6.72 -2.81 -5.42
CA SER A 134 8.00 -3.49 -5.65
C SER A 134 9.18 -2.52 -5.49
N PRO A 135 10.40 -3.01 -5.20
CA PRO A 135 11.57 -2.15 -5.10
C PRO A 135 11.85 -1.32 -6.36
N THR A 136 11.70 -1.94 -7.54
CA THR A 136 11.80 -1.22 -8.83
C THR A 136 10.79 -0.06 -8.92
N ARG A 137 9.57 -0.24 -8.39
CA ARG A 137 8.56 0.82 -8.38
C ARG A 137 8.87 1.89 -7.35
N ALA A 138 9.46 1.54 -6.20
CA ALA A 138 9.93 2.49 -5.21
C ALA A 138 10.97 3.46 -5.83
N ALA A 139 11.91 2.94 -6.62
CA ALA A 139 12.86 3.80 -7.35
C ALA A 139 12.16 4.80 -8.28
N GLN A 140 11.11 4.36 -9.00
CA GLN A 140 10.31 5.26 -9.84
C GLN A 140 9.53 6.30 -9.02
N ILE A 141 8.99 5.93 -7.85
CA ILE A 141 8.32 6.88 -6.95
C ILE A 141 9.30 7.97 -6.53
N MET A 142 10.50 7.58 -6.12
CA MET A 142 11.50 8.53 -5.66
C MET A 142 12.01 9.44 -6.80
N HIS A 143 12.16 8.91 -8.02
CA HIS A 143 12.44 9.74 -9.20
C HIS A 143 11.30 10.75 -9.50
N ASP A 144 10.05 10.32 -9.37
CA ASP A 144 8.90 11.18 -9.58
C ASP A 144 8.79 12.25 -8.48
N ALA A 145 9.21 11.95 -7.26
CA ALA A 145 9.30 12.96 -6.18
C ALA A 145 10.30 14.06 -6.55
N ASP A 146 11.47 13.71 -7.08
CA ASP A 146 12.49 14.69 -7.50
C ASP A 146 12.02 15.53 -8.70
N THR A 147 11.25 14.92 -9.60
CA THR A 147 10.89 15.53 -10.89
C THR A 147 9.65 16.41 -10.80
N TYR A 148 8.65 16.01 -10.01
CA TYR A 148 7.33 16.64 -9.96
C TYR A 148 6.98 17.21 -8.59
N GLY A 149 7.82 16.95 -7.58
CA GLY A 149 7.72 17.54 -6.28
C GLY A 149 7.81 19.07 -6.30
N ALA A 150 7.32 19.70 -5.23
CA ALA A 150 7.61 21.10 -4.99
C ALA A 150 9.13 21.31 -4.88
N LYS A 151 9.59 22.53 -5.20
CA LYS A 151 11.01 22.86 -5.11
C LYS A 151 11.52 22.61 -3.68
N ASP A 152 12.66 21.93 -3.55
CA ASP A 152 13.30 21.58 -2.29
C ASP A 152 12.43 20.69 -1.37
N TRP A 153 11.46 19.95 -1.94
CA TRP A 153 10.64 19.00 -1.20
C TRP A 153 11.36 17.66 -1.01
N GLU A 154 11.70 17.38 0.24
CA GLU A 154 12.29 16.12 0.68
C GLU A 154 11.36 15.47 1.73
N PRO A 155 10.40 14.63 1.30
CA PRO A 155 9.51 13.97 2.24
C PRO A 155 10.23 12.87 3.00
N PHE A 156 9.83 12.64 4.24
CA PHE A 156 10.18 11.43 4.96
C PHE A 156 9.41 10.24 4.35
N THR A 157 10.10 9.15 4.07
CA THR A 157 9.61 8.06 3.22
C THR A 157 9.35 6.79 4.03
N ILE A 158 8.18 6.19 3.81
CA ILE A 158 7.77 4.94 4.43
C ILE A 158 7.43 3.96 3.31
N TYR A 159 8.30 2.96 3.15
CA TYR A 159 8.21 1.97 2.09
C TYR A 159 7.79 0.60 2.65
N GLU A 160 6.64 0.12 2.19
CA GLU A 160 6.15 -1.24 2.41
C GLU A 160 6.36 -2.08 1.14
N PRO A 161 7.16 -3.17 1.19
CA PRO A 161 7.31 -4.03 0.03
C PRO A 161 6.03 -4.84 -0.20
N ILE A 162 5.56 -4.88 -1.44
CA ILE A 162 4.32 -5.62 -1.75
C ILE A 162 4.54 -7.14 -1.64
N PRO A 163 3.63 -7.92 -1.01
CA PRO A 163 3.91 -9.30 -0.60
C PRO A 163 4.44 -10.20 -1.74
N PHE A 164 3.79 -10.19 -2.90
CA PHE A 164 4.18 -11.04 -4.04
C PHE A 164 5.50 -10.64 -4.73
N ARG A 165 6.13 -9.53 -4.31
CA ARG A 165 7.47 -9.12 -4.75
C ARG A 165 8.52 -9.26 -3.65
N CYS A 166 8.15 -9.83 -2.51
CA CYS A 166 9.09 -10.19 -1.46
C CYS A 166 9.78 -11.50 -1.81
N VAL A 167 10.57 -11.47 -2.88
CA VAL A 167 11.33 -12.60 -3.42
C VAL A 167 12.82 -12.25 -3.47
N PRO A 168 13.74 -13.22 -3.33
CA PRO A 168 15.19 -12.95 -3.31
C PRO A 168 15.71 -12.14 -4.51
N GLU A 169 15.10 -12.32 -5.68
CA GLU A 169 15.47 -11.66 -6.94
C GLU A 169 15.26 -10.14 -6.90
N GLU A 170 14.41 -9.64 -6.01
CA GLU A 170 14.15 -8.21 -5.82
C GLU A 170 15.14 -7.56 -4.83
N LEU A 171 15.92 -8.36 -4.08
CA LEU A 171 16.87 -7.84 -3.09
C LEU A 171 17.93 -6.88 -3.68
N PRO A 172 18.50 -7.11 -4.89
CA PRO A 172 19.41 -6.14 -5.50
C PRO A 172 18.75 -4.79 -5.79
N ALA A 173 17.52 -4.80 -6.31
CA ALA A 173 16.75 -3.57 -6.58
C ALA A 173 16.38 -2.86 -5.26
N LEU A 174 16.05 -3.61 -4.21
CA LEU A 174 15.83 -3.07 -2.87
C LEU A 174 17.08 -2.35 -2.35
N LYS A 175 18.24 -3.02 -2.33
CA LYS A 175 19.50 -2.40 -1.88
C LYS A 175 19.82 -1.10 -2.61
N HIS A 176 19.51 -1.03 -3.90
CA HIS A 176 19.77 0.17 -4.69
C HIS A 176 18.95 1.38 -4.23
N ILE A 177 17.74 1.18 -3.69
CA ILE A 177 16.85 2.29 -3.29
C ILE A 177 16.89 2.60 -1.78
N LEU A 178 17.41 1.71 -0.92
CA LEU A 178 17.35 1.87 0.54
C LEU A 178 17.94 3.18 1.06
N HIS A 179 19.00 3.70 0.45
CA HIS A 179 19.60 4.99 0.83
C HIS A 179 18.64 6.20 0.67
N ARG A 180 17.51 6.02 0.00
CA ARG A 180 16.45 7.03 -0.16
C ARG A 180 15.20 6.75 0.68
N ILE A 181 15.23 5.69 1.49
CA ILE A 181 14.09 5.20 2.27
C ILE A 181 14.39 5.40 3.75
N ASP A 182 13.56 6.18 4.44
CA ASP A 182 13.72 6.42 5.88
C ASP A 182 13.19 5.26 6.73
N ILE A 183 12.07 4.65 6.31
CA ILE A 183 11.50 3.45 6.93
C ILE A 183 11.21 2.39 5.89
N LEU A 184 11.87 1.24 6.01
CA LEU A 184 11.49 0.00 5.34
C LEU A 184 10.58 -0.82 6.28
N SER A 185 9.39 -1.21 5.83
CA SER A 185 8.35 -1.81 6.70
C SER A 185 7.78 -3.17 6.21
N PRO A 186 8.60 -4.21 5.96
CA PRO A 186 8.11 -5.56 5.73
C PRO A 186 7.58 -6.19 7.02
N ASN A 187 6.62 -7.10 6.89
CA ASN A 187 6.37 -8.08 7.94
C ASN A 187 7.46 -9.16 8.00
N ALA A 188 7.38 -10.07 8.97
CA ALA A 188 8.37 -11.12 9.16
C ALA A 188 8.49 -12.04 7.93
N GLU A 189 7.38 -12.49 7.35
CA GLU A 189 7.41 -13.37 6.17
C GLU A 189 8.08 -12.72 4.96
N GLU A 190 7.73 -11.46 4.70
CA GLU A 190 8.27 -10.66 3.61
C GLU A 190 9.78 -10.43 3.78
N ALA A 191 10.19 -10.07 5.00
CA ALA A 191 11.59 -9.86 5.37
C ALA A 191 12.42 -11.14 5.16
N LEU A 192 11.96 -12.28 5.68
CA LEU A 192 12.66 -13.55 5.53
C LEU A 192 12.71 -13.99 4.07
N SER A 193 11.63 -13.81 3.32
CA SER A 193 11.56 -14.18 1.90
C SER A 193 12.53 -13.36 1.04
N LEU A 194 12.59 -12.03 1.23
CA LEU A 194 13.54 -11.15 0.55
C LEU A 194 15.01 -11.55 0.82
N LEU A 195 15.30 -12.00 2.04
CA LEU A 195 16.66 -12.35 2.47
C LEU A 195 17.03 -13.83 2.24
N SER A 196 16.15 -14.62 1.62
CA SER A 196 16.31 -16.08 1.49
C SER A 196 16.56 -16.78 2.83
N ILE A 197 15.95 -16.30 3.92
CA ILE A 197 16.02 -16.93 5.24
C ILE A 197 14.85 -17.91 5.37
N HIS A 198 15.11 -19.06 5.99
CA HIS A 198 14.11 -20.12 6.12
C HIS A 198 12.90 -19.67 6.95
N LYS A 199 11.68 -19.83 6.39
CA LYS A 199 10.42 -19.36 7.00
C LYS A 199 10.04 -20.04 8.31
N ALA A 200 10.64 -21.20 8.64
CA ALA A 200 10.41 -21.83 9.95
C ALA A 200 10.78 -20.93 11.15
N GLY A 201 11.58 -19.88 10.94
CA GLY A 201 11.90 -18.88 11.95
C GLY A 201 11.00 -17.65 11.94
N VAL A 202 9.87 -17.64 11.22
CA VAL A 202 8.99 -16.45 11.13
C VAL A 202 8.46 -16.02 12.50
N ASP A 203 8.27 -16.97 13.41
CA ASP A 203 7.82 -16.72 14.79
C ASP A 203 8.97 -16.63 15.79
N ASP A 204 10.23 -16.80 15.35
CA ASP A 204 11.41 -16.70 16.21
C ASP A 204 11.93 -15.26 16.24
N PRO A 205 11.84 -14.55 17.39
CA PRO A 205 12.30 -13.18 17.50
C PRO A 205 13.78 -12.98 17.13
N ALA A 206 14.64 -13.97 17.39
CA ALA A 206 16.06 -13.87 17.07
C ALA A 206 16.29 -13.88 15.54
N VAL A 207 15.49 -14.66 14.80
CA VAL A 207 15.53 -14.71 13.33
C VAL A 207 15.00 -13.41 12.72
N ILE A 208 13.93 -12.84 13.28
CA ILE A 208 13.40 -11.54 12.85
C ILE A 208 14.43 -10.43 13.11
N GLN A 209 15.06 -10.42 14.29
CA GLN A 209 16.12 -9.45 14.63
C GLN A 209 17.32 -9.58 13.69
N LEU A 210 17.73 -10.81 13.34
CA LEU A 210 18.77 -11.04 12.35
C LEU A 210 18.39 -10.48 10.98
N ALA A 211 17.15 -10.66 10.54
CA ALA A 211 16.66 -10.11 9.28
C ALA A 211 16.68 -8.57 9.28
N ALA A 212 16.20 -7.95 10.36
CA ALA A 212 16.25 -6.50 10.55
C ALA A 212 17.69 -5.97 10.53
N ALA A 213 18.61 -6.61 11.26
CA ALA A 213 20.03 -6.24 11.28
C ALA A 213 20.68 -6.36 9.88
N ARG A 214 20.28 -7.35 9.08
CA ARG A 214 20.75 -7.47 7.69
C ARG A 214 20.28 -6.31 6.83
N PHE A 215 19.02 -5.89 6.93
CA PHE A 215 18.55 -4.71 6.19
C PHE A 215 19.29 -3.44 6.58
N LEU A 216 19.50 -3.21 7.89
CA LEU A 216 20.28 -2.07 8.40
C LEU A 216 21.74 -2.09 7.92
N SER A 217 22.30 -3.26 7.61
CA SER A 217 23.66 -3.37 7.08
C SER A 217 23.79 -2.95 5.61
N PHE A 218 22.67 -2.77 4.89
CA PHE A 218 22.69 -2.37 3.48
C PHE A 218 22.81 -0.85 3.28
N GLY A 219 22.68 -0.05 4.34
CA GLY A 219 22.70 1.41 4.33
C GLY A 219 21.38 1.97 4.81
#